data_AF-A0A7K0Z5P1-F1
#
_entry.id   AF-A0A7K0Z5P1-F1
#
_cell.length_a   1.000
_cell.length_b   1.000
_cell.length_c   1.000
_cell.angle_alpha   90.00
_cell.angle_beta   90.00
_cell.angle_gamma   90.00
#
_symmetry.space_group_name_H-M   'P 1'
#
loop_
_entity.id
_entity.type
_entity.pdbx_description
1 polymer ?
#
loop_
_entity_poly.entity_id
_entity_poly.type
_entity_poly.pdbx_seq_one_letter_code
_entity_poly.pdbx_strand_id
1 'polypeptide(L)'
;MKFKFKHPLFVSMILVAISGVWDFALAFDLSLAISIAAGIFSGIAVEIFMVNWSTSMQAHIPEESFSRVNAYDSLGSYGFAPLGIIIAGPLAEAFSVNSILFATGSITLLASVVALSVKSVRTLSNA
;
A
#
# COMPACT_ATOMS: atom_id res chain seq x y z
N MET A 1 -12.08 -8.65 19.82
CA MET A 1 -12.57 -9.72 18.93
C MET A 1 -11.44 -10.10 17.97
N LYS A 2 -11.03 -11.37 17.92
CA LYS A 2 -10.00 -11.84 16.96
C LYS A 2 -10.70 -12.17 15.63
N PHE A 3 -10.77 -11.22 14.70
CA PHE A 3 -11.22 -11.51 13.34
C PHE A 3 -10.13 -12.34 12.64
N LYS A 4 -10.43 -13.61 12.31
CA LYS A 4 -9.53 -14.48 11.57
C LYS A 4 -9.94 -14.49 10.10
N PHE A 5 -9.18 -13.80 9.26
CA PHE A 5 -9.32 -13.93 7.82
C PHE A 5 -8.60 -15.19 7.35
N LYS A 6 -9.26 -16.01 6.53
CA LYS A 6 -8.63 -17.20 5.93
C LYS A 6 -7.49 -16.82 4.98
N HIS A 7 -7.61 -15.69 4.30
CA HIS A 7 -6.59 -15.14 3.39
C HIS A 7 -6.30 -13.68 3.75
N PRO A 8 -5.53 -13.42 4.82
CA PRO A 8 -5.35 -12.07 5.37
C PRO A 8 -4.63 -11.13 4.39
N LEU A 9 -3.64 -11.63 3.64
CA LEU A 9 -2.95 -10.82 2.63
C LEU A 9 -3.83 -10.46 1.43
N PHE A 10 -4.72 -11.36 1.01
CA PHE A 10 -5.68 -11.08 -0.07
C PHE A 10 -6.61 -9.92 0.30
N VAL A 11 -7.20 -9.97 1.50
CA VAL A 11 -8.08 -8.90 2.00
C VAL A 11 -7.31 -7.59 2.12
N SER A 12 -6.08 -7.65 2.66
CA SER A 12 -5.23 -6.47 2.80
C SER A 12 -4.89 -5.82 1.47
N MET A 13 -4.55 -6.61 0.45
CA MET A 13 -4.25 -6.10 -0.88
C MET A 13 -5.46 -5.47 -1.58
N ILE A 14 -6.67 -5.99 -1.35
CA ILE A 14 -7.89 -5.33 -1.82
C ILE A 14 -8.07 -3.99 -1.12
N LEU A 15 -7.85 -3.92 0.19
CA LEU A 15 -7.95 -2.67 0.95
C LEU A 15 -6.94 -1.63 0.45
N VAL A 16 -5.68 -2.02 0.20
CA VAL A 16 -4.65 -1.12 -0.37
C VAL A 16 -4.99 -0.71 -1.80
N ALA A 17 -5.57 -1.59 -2.62
CA ALA A 17 -6.04 -1.21 -3.95
C ALA A 17 -7.11 -0.09 -3.88
N ILE A 18 -8.00 -0.15 -2.89
CA ILE A 18 -9.06 0.85 -2.70
C ILE A 18 -8.54 2.09 -1.94
N SER A 19 -7.46 1.98 -1.17
CA SER A 19 -6.91 3.09 -0.37
C SER A 19 -6.45 4.28 -1.22
N GLY A 20 -6.16 4.06 -2.50
CA GLY A 20 -5.92 5.10 -3.50
C GLY A 20 -7.09 6.08 -3.70
N VAL A 21 -8.28 5.78 -3.13
CA VAL A 21 -9.42 6.72 -3.08
C VAL A 21 -9.05 8.05 -2.43
N TRP A 22 -8.09 8.10 -1.50
CA TRP A 22 -7.65 9.37 -0.91
C TRP A 22 -6.92 10.25 -1.93
N ASP A 23 -5.97 9.68 -2.67
CA ASP A 23 -5.27 10.37 -3.75
C ASP A 23 -6.25 10.87 -4.81
N PHE A 24 -7.21 10.04 -5.21
CA PHE A 24 -8.22 10.44 -6.19
C PHE A 24 -9.18 11.51 -5.65
N ALA A 25 -9.58 11.44 -4.38
CA ALA A 25 -10.42 12.47 -3.77
C ALA A 25 -9.73 13.84 -3.78
N LEU A 26 -8.43 13.88 -3.50
CA LEU A 26 -7.62 15.09 -3.61
C LEU A 26 -7.43 15.51 -5.08
N ALA A 27 -7.18 14.57 -5.99
CA ALA A 27 -6.96 14.85 -7.40
C ALA A 27 -8.20 15.40 -8.13
N PHE A 28 -9.41 15.04 -7.68
CA PHE A 28 -10.67 15.56 -8.21
C PHE A 28 -11.16 16.83 -7.48
N ASP A 29 -10.36 17.40 -6.57
CA ASP A 29 -10.72 18.56 -5.75
C ASP A 29 -12.07 18.37 -5.03
N LEU A 30 -12.32 17.15 -4.52
CA LEU A 30 -13.56 16.86 -3.80
C LEU A 30 -13.65 17.68 -2.50
N SER A 31 -14.86 17.76 -1.94
CA SER A 31 -15.08 18.51 -0.71
C SER A 31 -14.20 18.01 0.43
N LEU A 32 -13.79 18.94 1.32
CA LEU A 32 -12.92 18.63 2.45
C LEU A 32 -13.44 17.44 3.29
N ALA A 33 -14.75 17.34 3.49
CA ALA A 33 -15.37 16.24 4.21
C ALA A 33 -15.13 14.88 3.53
N ILE A 34 -15.20 14.81 2.20
CA ILE A 34 -14.93 13.58 1.44
C ILE A 34 -13.44 13.22 1.53
N SER A 35 -12.54 14.21 1.37
CA SER A 35 -11.10 13.99 1.46
C SER A 35 -10.66 13.49 2.84
N ILE A 36 -11.27 14.01 3.92
CA ILE A 36 -11.05 13.52 5.28
C ILE A 36 -11.54 12.07 5.43
N ALA A 37 -12.77 11.77 4.97
CA ALA A 37 -13.32 10.42 5.06
C ALA A 37 -12.48 9.40 4.27
N ALA A 38 -12.03 9.78 3.07
CA ALA A 38 -11.15 8.98 2.23
C ALA A 38 -9.78 8.77 2.89
N GLY A 39 -9.21 9.79 3.52
CA GLY A 39 -7.97 9.70 4.28
C GLY A 39 -8.07 8.76 5.49
N ILE A 40 -9.16 8.86 6.26
CA ILE A 40 -9.44 7.93 7.38
C ILE A 40 -9.52 6.49 6.87
N PHE A 41 -10.28 6.26 5.80
CA PHE A 41 -10.41 4.94 5.20
C PHE A 41 -9.06 4.41 4.71
N SER A 42 -8.27 5.23 4.02
CA SER A 42 -6.95 4.88 3.50
C SER A 42 -5.99 4.51 4.64
N GLY A 43 -5.99 5.29 5.73
CA GLY A 43 -5.19 4.98 6.92
C GLY A 43 -5.57 3.64 7.56
N ILE A 44 -6.87 3.35 7.71
CA ILE A 44 -7.34 2.06 8.23
C ILE A 44 -6.91 0.91 7.31
N ALA A 45 -7.03 1.06 6.00
CA ALA A 45 -6.63 0.07 5.02
C ALA A 45 -5.13 -0.27 5.10
N VAL A 46 -4.28 0.77 5.18
CA VAL A 46 -2.82 0.62 5.31
C VAL A 46 -2.45 -0.05 6.62
N GLU A 47 -3.07 0.33 7.74
CA GLU A 47 -2.78 -0.28 9.04
C GLU A 47 -3.15 -1.77 9.08
N ILE A 48 -4.30 -2.15 8.52
CA ILE A 48 -4.69 -3.56 8.38
C ILE A 48 -3.65 -4.32 7.55
N PHE A 49 -3.16 -3.73 6.46
CA PHE A 49 -2.10 -4.33 5.67
C PHE A 49 -0.81 -4.52 6.46
N MET A 50 -0.34 -3.49 7.18
CA MET A 50 0.90 -3.56 7.96
C MET A 50 0.88 -4.69 8.99
N VAL A 51 -0.23 -4.81 9.73
CA VAL A 51 -0.40 -5.89 10.73
C VAL A 51 -0.40 -7.26 10.07
N ASN A 52 -1.15 -7.44 8.98
CA ASN A 52 -1.23 -8.72 8.28
C ASN A 52 0.08 -9.09 7.57
N TRP A 53 0.81 -8.12 7.01
CA TRP A 53 2.12 -8.30 6.40
C TRP A 53 3.14 -8.77 7.43
N SER A 54 3.29 -8.03 8.53
CA SER A 54 4.21 -8.39 9.62
C SER A 54 3.91 -9.77 10.20
N THR A 55 2.62 -10.08 10.44
CA THR A 55 2.21 -11.40 10.93
C THR A 55 2.53 -12.50 9.93
N SER A 56 2.32 -12.25 8.64
CA SER A 56 2.58 -13.25 7.59
C SER A 56 4.08 -13.49 7.41
N MET A 57 4.91 -12.45 7.48
CA MET A 57 6.37 -12.56 7.47
C MET A 57 6.85 -13.41 8.65
N GLN A 58 6.38 -13.13 9.86
CA GLN A 58 6.75 -13.90 11.05
C GLN A 58 6.29 -15.36 11.00
N ALA A 59 5.12 -15.63 10.40
CA ALA A 59 4.56 -16.98 10.34
C ALA A 59 5.17 -17.86 9.23
N HIS A 60 5.64 -17.28 8.13
CA HIS A 60 6.03 -18.04 6.93
C HIS A 60 7.53 -17.95 6.59
N ILE A 61 8.28 -17.04 7.19
CA ILE A 61 9.71 -16.87 6.91
C ILE A 61 10.53 -17.53 8.02
N PRO A 62 11.41 -18.50 7.71
CA PRO A 62 12.31 -19.11 8.68
C PRO A 62 13.21 -18.08 9.36
N GLU A 63 13.50 -18.27 10.64
CA GLU A 63 14.27 -17.35 11.47
C GLU A 63 15.64 -17.01 10.87
N GLU A 64 16.36 -18.00 10.31
CA GLU A 64 17.67 -17.78 9.69
C GLU A 64 17.63 -16.85 8.46
N SER A 65 16.47 -16.75 7.81
CA SER A 65 16.27 -15.96 6.59
C SER A 65 15.50 -14.66 6.84
N PHE A 66 14.85 -14.52 8.00
CA PHE A 66 13.96 -13.40 8.32
C PHE A 66 14.66 -12.05 8.16
N SER A 67 15.88 -11.92 8.72
CA SER A 67 16.65 -10.67 8.63
C SER A 67 16.93 -10.26 7.18
N ARG A 68 17.27 -11.23 6.31
CA ARG A 68 17.54 -10.96 4.88
C ARG A 68 16.27 -10.56 4.14
N VAL A 69 15.17 -11.27 4.36
CA VAL A 69 13.87 -10.96 3.73
C VAL A 69 13.38 -9.58 4.17
N ASN A 70 13.45 -9.28 5.46
CA ASN A 70 13.08 -7.97 6.01
C ASN A 70 13.98 -6.84 5.49
N ALA A 71 15.27 -7.09 5.29
CA ALA A 71 16.18 -6.11 4.70
C ALA A 71 15.79 -5.79 3.23
N TYR A 72 15.39 -6.79 2.44
CA TYR A 72 14.91 -6.56 1.07
C TYR A 72 13.61 -5.74 1.05
N ASP A 73 12.66 -6.05 1.94
CA ASP A 73 11.41 -5.29 2.10
C ASP A 73 11.67 -3.83 2.51
N SER A 74 12.51 -3.64 3.53
CA SER A 74 12.88 -2.30 4.03
C SER A 74 13.63 -1.49 2.98
N LEU A 75 14.53 -2.12 2.20
CA LEU A 75 15.23 -1.46 1.10
C LEU A 75 14.25 -1.00 0.02
N GLY A 76 13.22 -1.81 -0.31
CA GLY A 76 12.17 -1.38 -1.22
C GLY A 76 11.35 -0.22 -0.66
N SER A 77 10.84 -0.36 0.56
CA SER A 77 9.93 0.62 1.17
C SER A 77 10.60 1.97 1.44
N TYR A 78 11.84 1.96 1.95
CA TYR A 78 12.54 3.18 2.37
C TYR A 78 13.66 3.60 1.42
N GLY A 79 14.29 2.66 0.70
CA GLY A 79 15.39 2.97 -0.21
C GLY A 79 14.95 3.77 -1.43
N PHE A 80 13.69 3.63 -1.88
CA PHE A 80 13.14 4.45 -2.96
C PHE A 80 12.63 5.83 -2.50
N ALA A 81 12.42 6.04 -1.20
CA ALA A 81 11.87 7.31 -0.69
C ALA A 81 12.75 8.54 -1.03
N PRO A 82 14.09 8.51 -0.89
CA PRO A 82 14.94 9.64 -1.28
C PRO A 82 14.83 9.97 -2.77
N LEU A 83 14.73 8.95 -3.63
CA LEU A 83 14.58 9.14 -5.07
C LEU A 83 13.24 9.81 -5.40
N GLY A 84 12.17 9.41 -4.71
CA GLY A 84 10.87 10.08 -4.81
C GLY A 84 10.95 11.56 -4.46
N ILE A 85 11.63 11.91 -3.37
CA ILE A 85 11.81 13.31 -2.92
C ILE A 85 12.61 14.13 -3.94
N ILE A 86 13.70 13.57 -4.48
CA ILE A 86 14.54 14.24 -5.50
C ILE A 86 13.72 14.54 -6.76
N ILE A 87 12.91 13.58 -7.22
CA ILE A 87 12.14 13.70 -8.45
C ILE A 87 10.87 14.56 -8.24
N ALA A 88 10.33 14.63 -7.02
CA ALA A 88 9.12 15.38 -6.70
C ALA A 88 9.21 16.88 -7.05
N GLY A 89 10.37 17.51 -6.83
CA GLY A 89 10.58 18.93 -7.17
C GLY A 89 10.41 19.21 -8.67
N PRO A 90 11.22 18.60 -9.54
CA PRO A 90 11.07 18.72 -11.00
C PRO A 90 9.67 18.33 -11.50
N LEU A 91 9.06 17.29 -10.92
CA LEU A 91 7.68 16.93 -11.28
C LEU A 91 6.67 18.00 -10.90
N ALA A 92 6.82 18.66 -9.76
CA ALA A 92 5.93 19.74 -9.33
C ALA A 92 6.06 21.00 -10.20
N GLU A 93 7.22 21.22 -10.82
CA GLU A 93 7.41 22.30 -11.81
C GLU A 93 6.84 21.94 -13.19
N ALA A 94 6.92 20.66 -13.58
CA ALA A 94 6.50 20.19 -14.89
C ALA A 94 5.02 19.79 -14.99
N PHE A 95 4.40 19.38 -13.88
CA PHE A 95 3.03 18.85 -13.84
C PHE A 95 2.21 19.55 -12.75
N SER A 96 0.88 19.52 -12.92
CA SER A 96 -0.03 19.98 -11.87
C SER A 96 -0.08 18.99 -10.71
N VAL A 97 -0.40 19.50 -9.52
CA VAL A 97 -0.58 18.68 -8.31
C VAL A 97 -1.61 17.57 -8.55
N ASN A 98 -2.74 17.90 -9.19
CA ASN A 98 -3.79 16.92 -9.50
C ASN A 98 -3.27 15.79 -10.40
N SER A 99 -2.48 16.09 -11.43
CA SER A 99 -1.90 15.06 -12.31
C SER A 99 -0.95 14.13 -11.56
N ILE A 100 -0.16 14.66 -10.63
CA ILE A 100 0.73 13.86 -9.78
C ILE A 100 -0.08 12.95 -8.86
N LEU A 101 -1.16 13.47 -8.23
CA LEU A 101 -2.05 12.67 -7.38
C LEU A 101 -2.76 11.56 -8.16
N PHE A 102 -3.20 11.81 -9.39
CA PHE A 102 -3.72 10.77 -10.27
C PHE A 102 -2.68 9.69 -10.54
N ALA A 103 -1.42 10.09 -10.77
CA ALA A 103 -0.34 9.14 -11.04
C ALA A 103 -0.04 8.28 -9.80
N THR A 104 0.07 8.86 -8.60
CA THR A 104 0.36 8.10 -7.36
C THR A 104 -0.78 7.16 -6.99
N GLY A 105 -2.03 7.62 -7.06
CA GLY A 105 -3.20 6.80 -6.81
C GLY A 105 -3.31 5.64 -7.80
N SER A 106 -3.02 5.90 -9.08
CA SER A 106 -2.99 4.87 -10.14
C SER A 106 -1.87 3.87 -9.94
N ILE A 107 -0.66 4.32 -9.58
CA ILE A 107 0.48 3.44 -9.30
C ILE A 107 0.15 2.51 -8.12
N THR A 108 -0.44 3.05 -7.05
CA THR A 108 -0.85 2.28 -5.88
C THR A 108 -1.90 1.22 -6.25
N LEU A 109 -2.92 1.61 -7.01
CA LEU A 109 -3.95 0.70 -7.51
C LEU A 109 -3.34 -0.41 -8.37
N LEU A 110 -2.52 -0.04 -9.37
CA LEU A 110 -1.89 -0.99 -10.29
C LEU A 110 -0.96 -1.96 -9.55
N ALA A 111 -0.10 -1.45 -8.65
CA ALA A 111 0.79 -2.29 -7.85
C ALA A 111 0.01 -3.30 -7.01
N SER A 112 -1.09 -2.88 -6.39
CA SER A 112 -1.96 -3.75 -5.59
C SER A 112 -2.66 -4.81 -6.45
N VAL A 113 -3.15 -4.43 -7.64
CA VAL A 113 -3.77 -5.37 -8.60
C VAL A 113 -2.75 -6.39 -9.13
N VAL A 114 -1.52 -5.96 -9.40
CA VAL A 114 -0.42 -6.84 -9.79
C VAL A 114 -0.09 -7.81 -8.66
N ALA A 115 -0.01 -7.35 -7.41
CA ALA A 115 0.19 -8.20 -6.24
C ALA A 115 -0.94 -9.23 -6.08
N LEU A 116 -2.20 -8.83 -6.29
CA LEU A 116 -3.36 -9.73 -6.29
C LEU A 116 -3.32 -10.77 -7.40
N SER A 117 -2.60 -10.51 -8.50
CA SER A 117 -2.44 -11.50 -9.58
C SER A 117 -1.54 -12.66 -9.15
N VAL A 118 -0.64 -12.45 -8.17
CA VAL A 118 0.22 -13.48 -7.61
C VAL A 118 -0.60 -14.50 -6.83
N LYS A 119 -0.57 -15.77 -7.25
CA LYS A 119 -1.34 -16.85 -6.61
C LYS A 119 -1.02 -16.97 -5.12
N SER A 120 0.26 -16.85 -4.75
CA SER A 120 0.70 -16.91 -3.35
C SER A 120 -0.04 -15.91 -2.48
N VAL A 121 -0.16 -14.65 -2.90
CA VAL A 121 -0.88 -13.59 -2.16
C VAL A 121 -2.36 -13.93 -1.96
N ARG A 122 -2.99 -14.57 -2.96
CA ARG A 122 -4.41 -14.95 -2.91
C ARG A 122 -4.68 -16.16 -2.02
N THR A 123 -3.77 -17.12 -2.00
CA THR A 123 -4.00 -18.41 -1.33
C THR A 123 -3.28 -18.54 0.01
N LEU A 124 -2.37 -17.62 0.36
CA LEU A 124 -1.66 -17.66 1.64
C LEU A 124 -2.68 -17.63 2.78
N SER A 125 -2.60 -18.62 3.63
CA SER A 125 -3.50 -18.82 4.77
C SER A 125 -2.64 -18.92 6.00
N ASN A 126 -2.84 -18.01 6.96
CA ASN A 126 -2.11 -18.00 8.23
C ASN A 126 -2.77 -18.98 9.24
N ALA A 127 -3.25 -20.13 8.76
CA ALA A 127 -4.03 -21.10 9.52
C ALA A 127 -3.19 -22.31 9.92
#